data_AF-A0A382VRP0-F1
#
_entry.id   AF-A0A382VRP0-F1
#
_cell.length_a   1.000
_cell.length_b   1.000
_cell.length_c   1.000
_cell.angle_alpha   90.00
_cell.angle_beta   90.00
_cell.angle_gamma   90.00
#
_symmetry.space_group_name_H-M   'P 1'
#
loop_
_entity.id
_entity.type
_entity.pdbx_description
1 polymer ?
#
loop_
_entity_poly.entity_id
_entity_poly.type
_entity_poly.pdbx_seq_one_letter_code
_entity_poly.pdbx_strand_id
1 'polypeptide(L)'
;MTSILFECHHLYYLPNFLPIIEEFQQRDGYSLSASIPHIINDLERRHLCKAVETVGIEFIDGDNEATRQAELRRRKFDVIIVGIPGMLEKVVSDNTVAVMVYHGIGLKESYY
;
A
#
# COMPACT_ATOMS: atom_id res chain seq x y z
N MET A 1 -14.38 -3.57 -11.89
CA MET A 1 -14.02 -3.79 -10.47
C MET A 1 -13.31 -2.54 -10.00
N THR A 2 -13.63 -2.03 -8.82
CA THR A 2 -12.92 -0.91 -8.21
C THR A 2 -11.55 -1.39 -7.76
N SER A 3 -10.51 -0.75 -8.26
CA SER A 3 -9.12 -1.11 -8.04
C SER A 3 -8.57 -0.37 -6.83
N ILE A 4 -8.02 -1.11 -5.86
CA ILE A 4 -7.49 -0.58 -4.61
C ILE A 4 -6.03 -0.97 -4.48
N LEU A 5 -5.16 0.02 -4.31
CA LEU A 5 -3.76 -0.18 -3.98
C LEU A 5 -3.50 0.11 -2.50
N PHE A 6 -2.88 -0.83 -1.81
CA PHE A 6 -2.25 -0.60 -0.51
C PHE A 6 -0.77 -0.24 -0.74
N GLU A 7 -0.48 1.06 -0.79
CA GLU A 7 0.89 1.57 -0.97
C GLU A 7 1.56 1.66 0.42
N CYS A 8 2.33 0.62 0.72
CA CYS A 8 2.91 0.39 2.04
C CYS A 8 4.32 0.94 2.12
N HIS A 9 4.49 2.16 2.68
CA HIS A 9 5.81 2.78 2.78
C HIS A 9 6.74 2.08 3.79
N HIS A 10 6.22 1.31 4.75
CA HIS A 10 7.02 0.49 5.67
C HIS A 10 6.19 -0.71 6.11
N LEU A 11 6.85 -1.85 6.36
CA LEU A 11 6.17 -3.09 6.71
C LEU A 11 5.24 -2.97 7.93
N TYR A 12 5.58 -2.09 8.88
CA TYR A 12 4.79 -1.91 10.10
C TYR A 12 3.41 -1.26 9.87
N TYR A 13 3.11 -0.76 8.66
CA TYR A 13 1.76 -0.33 8.29
C TYR A 13 0.83 -1.47 7.90
N LEU A 14 1.38 -2.62 7.48
CA LEU A 14 0.59 -3.77 7.04
C LEU A 14 -0.49 -4.19 8.06
N PRO A 15 -0.22 -4.26 9.38
CA PRO A 15 -1.24 -4.61 10.37
C PRO A 15 -2.49 -3.70 10.33
N ASN A 16 -2.35 -2.42 9.98
CA ASN A 16 -3.49 -1.51 9.84
C ASN A 16 -4.28 -1.74 8.55
N PHE A 17 -3.64 -2.32 7.54
CA PHE A 17 -4.26 -2.62 6.26
C PHE A 17 -4.99 -3.97 6.27
N LEU A 18 -4.50 -4.95 7.03
CA LEU A 18 -5.05 -6.31 7.03
C LEU A 18 -6.56 -6.38 7.31
N PRO A 19 -7.14 -5.66 8.30
CA PRO A 19 -8.59 -5.68 8.51
C PRO A 19 -9.36 -5.09 7.33
N ILE A 20 -8.80 -4.06 6.68
CA ILE A 20 -9.43 -3.40 5.52
C ILE A 20 -9.39 -4.34 4.29
N ILE A 21 -8.26 -5.02 4.10
CA ILE A 21 -8.08 -6.06 3.10
C ILE A 21 -9.15 -7.14 3.27
N GLU A 22 -9.28 -7.68 4.49
CA GLU A 22 -10.23 -8.75 4.81
C GLU A 22 -11.67 -8.31 4.50
N GLU A 23 -12.04 -7.09 4.90
CA GLU A 23 -13.36 -6.52 4.61
C GLU A 23 -13.66 -6.39 3.11
N PHE A 24 -12.67 -6.00 2.30
CA PHE A 24 -12.85 -5.92 0.85
C PHE A 24 -12.86 -7.29 0.17
N GLN A 25 -12.12 -8.27 0.69
CA GLN A 25 -12.12 -9.64 0.16
C GLN A 25 -13.46 -10.36 0.38
N GLN A 26 -14.23 -9.97 1.40
CA GLN A 26 -15.58 -10.48 1.62
C GLN A 26 -16.64 -9.84 0.70
N ARG A 27 -16.25 -8.85 -0.13
CA ARG A 27 -17.17 -8.10 -1.00
C ARG A 27 -16.79 -8.29 -2.46
N ASP A 28 -17.79 -8.57 -3.29
CA ASP A 28 -17.60 -8.59 -4.73
C ASP A 28 -17.34 -7.18 -5.29
N GLY A 29 -16.65 -7.12 -6.43
CA GLY A 29 -16.47 -5.89 -7.19
C GLY A 29 -15.17 -5.14 -6.92
N TYR A 30 -14.29 -5.63 -6.06
CA TYR A 30 -12.99 -5.01 -5.73
C TYR A 30 -11.82 -5.86 -6.18
N SER A 31 -10.78 -5.22 -6.72
CA SER A 31 -9.48 -5.85 -6.99
C SER A 31 -8.41 -5.20 -6.13
N LEU A 32 -7.70 -6.00 -5.34
CA LEU A 32 -6.71 -5.52 -4.37
C LEU A 32 -5.30 -5.79 -4.86
N SER A 33 -4.44 -4.80 -4.72
CA SER A 33 -2.99 -4.93 -4.93
C SER A 33 -2.23 -4.23 -3.81
N ALA A 34 -0.98 -4.62 -3.57
CA ALA A 34 -0.10 -3.98 -2.61
C ALA A 34 1.26 -3.68 -3.25
N SER A 35 1.94 -2.63 -2.77
CA SER A 35 3.29 -2.28 -3.23
C SER A 35 4.08 -1.59 -2.10
N ILE A 36 5.39 -1.47 -2.28
CA ILE A 36 6.32 -0.81 -1.37
C ILE A 36 7.44 -0.14 -2.15
N PRO A 37 7.82 1.10 -1.81
CA PRO A 37 8.93 1.79 -2.44
C PRO A 37 10.28 1.06 -2.30
N HIS A 38 11.11 1.14 -3.34
CA HIS A 38 12.50 0.63 -3.36
C HIS A 38 13.47 1.44 -2.50
N ILE A 39 13.06 2.62 -2.01
CA ILE A 39 13.81 3.33 -0.96
C ILE A 39 13.82 2.54 0.36
N ILE A 40 12.90 1.59 0.52
CA ILE A 40 12.84 0.70 1.67
C ILE A 40 13.73 -0.51 1.43
N ASN A 41 14.38 -0.97 2.49
CA ASN A 41 15.33 -2.07 2.41
C ASN A 41 14.71 -3.37 1.87
N ASP A 42 15.53 -4.18 1.20
CA ASP A 42 15.11 -5.41 0.54
C ASP A 42 14.53 -6.48 1.49
N LEU A 43 14.90 -6.44 2.77
CA LEU A 43 14.38 -7.39 3.75
C LEU A 43 12.90 -7.09 4.03
N GLU A 44 12.56 -5.83 4.35
CA GLU A 44 11.18 -5.39 4.55
C GLU A 44 10.33 -5.61 3.30
N ARG A 45 10.85 -5.27 2.11
CA ARG A 45 10.13 -5.50 0.84
C ARG A 45 9.77 -6.97 0.63
N ARG A 46 10.75 -7.88 0.83
CA ARG A 46 10.51 -9.32 0.73
C ARG A 46 9.52 -9.83 1.78
N HIS A 47 9.56 -9.30 3.00
CA HIS A 47 8.60 -9.67 4.03
C HIS A 47 7.19 -9.20 3.71
N LEU A 48 7.04 -7.97 3.19
CA LEU A 48 5.73 -7.45 2.76
C LEU A 48 5.17 -8.31 1.62
N CYS A 49 5.97 -8.57 0.59
CA CYS A 49 5.59 -9.42 -0.55
C CYS A 49 5.03 -10.78 -0.08
N LYS A 50 5.80 -11.51 0.73
CA LYS A 50 5.35 -12.79 1.30
C LYS A 50 4.06 -12.69 2.11
N ALA A 51 3.92 -11.63 2.92
CA ALA A 51 2.76 -11.44 3.77
C ALA A 51 1.50 -11.15 2.96
N VAL A 52 1.58 -10.31 1.92
CA VAL A 52 0.43 -9.98 1.07
C VAL A 52 0.04 -11.13 0.14
N GLU A 53 1.02 -11.89 -0.36
CA GLU A 53 0.77 -13.11 -1.13
C GLU A 53 0.05 -14.19 -0.28
N THR A 54 0.42 -14.31 1.00
CA THR A 54 -0.22 -15.26 1.94
C THR A 54 -1.70 -14.95 2.14
N VAL A 55 -2.10 -13.67 2.11
CA VAL A 55 -3.50 -13.25 2.18
C VAL A 55 -4.16 -13.12 0.81
N GLY A 56 -3.52 -13.56 -0.28
CA GLY A 56 -4.11 -13.62 -1.61
C GLY A 56 -4.22 -12.27 -2.33
N ILE A 57 -3.33 -11.32 -2.03
CA ILE A 57 -3.27 -10.02 -2.72
C ILE A 57 -2.11 -10.01 -3.70
N GLU A 58 -2.31 -9.40 -4.86
CA GLU A 58 -1.26 -9.16 -5.84
C GLU A 58 -0.20 -8.19 -5.27
N PHE A 59 1.06 -8.61 -5.27
CA PHE A 59 2.18 -7.73 -4.99
C PHE A 59 2.73 -7.13 -6.29
N ILE A 60 2.76 -5.79 -6.37
CA ILE A 60 3.29 -5.06 -7.52
C ILE A 60 4.67 -4.52 -7.18
N ASP A 61 5.62 -4.87 -8.04
CA ASP A 61 7.01 -4.46 -7.93
C ASP A 61 7.57 -4.08 -9.31
N GLY A 62 8.82 -3.60 -9.34
CA GLY A 62 9.60 -3.39 -10.56
C GLY A 62 11.08 -3.60 -10.31
N ASP A 63 11.89 -3.57 -11.37
CA ASP A 63 13.36 -3.71 -11.24
C ASP A 63 14.00 -2.56 -10.42
N ASN A 64 13.33 -1.41 -10.35
CA ASN A 64 13.75 -0.24 -9.58
C ASN A 64 12.54 0.65 -9.24
N GLU A 65 12.77 1.70 -8.45
CA GLU A 65 11.69 2.61 -8.04
C GLU A 65 10.98 3.28 -9.22
N ALA A 66 11.71 3.66 -10.26
CA ALA A 66 11.13 4.35 -11.41
C ALA A 66 10.22 3.41 -12.22
N THR A 67 10.62 2.15 -12.41
CA THR A 67 9.80 1.16 -13.11
C THR A 67 8.57 0.77 -12.29
N ARG A 68 8.71 0.62 -10.96
CA ARG A 68 7.59 0.40 -10.04
C ARG A 68 6.57 1.55 -10.10
N GLN A 69 7.03 2.80 -9.95
CA GLN A 69 6.15 3.98 -10.00
C GLN A 69 5.44 4.11 -11.35
N ALA A 70 6.14 3.84 -12.45
CA ALA A 70 5.55 3.86 -13.78
C ALA A 70 4.41 2.83 -13.92
N GLU A 71 4.61 1.62 -13.38
CA GLU A 71 3.59 0.58 -13.38
C GLU A 71 2.36 0.97 -12.53
N LEU A 72 2.57 1.50 -11.33
CA LEU A 72 1.47 1.96 -10.47
C LEU A 72 0.65 3.08 -11.13
N ARG A 73 1.33 4.06 -11.73
CA ARG A 73 0.66 5.15 -12.48
C ARG A 73 -0.10 4.66 -13.70
N ARG A 74 0.44 3.66 -14.40
CA ARG A 74 -0.21 3.06 -15.58
C ARG A 74 -1.51 2.37 -15.21
N ARG A 75 -1.56 1.72 -14.04
CA ARG A 75 -2.75 1.01 -13.55
C ARG A 75 -3.89 1.94 -13.13
N LYS A 76 -3.58 3.20 -12.76
CA LYS A 76 -4.58 4.23 -12.41
C LYS A 76 -5.61 3.73 -11.38
N PHE A 77 -5.13 3.34 -10.22
CA PHE A 77 -6.00 2.83 -9.14
C PHE A 77 -7.09 3.82 -8.77
N ASP A 78 -8.31 3.32 -8.60
CA ASP A 78 -9.47 4.10 -8.17
C ASP A 78 -9.29 4.60 -6.75
N VAL A 79 -8.70 3.77 -5.88
CA VAL A 79 -8.38 4.11 -4.48
C VAL A 79 -6.94 3.73 -4.17
N ILE A 80 -6.21 4.63 -3.50
CA ILE A 80 -4.91 4.32 -2.93
C ILE A 80 -4.97 4.53 -1.42
N ILE A 81 -4.67 3.47 -0.67
CA ILE A 81 -4.61 3.45 0.79
C ILE A 81 -3.14 3.53 1.21
N VAL A 82 -2.81 4.52 2.03
CA VAL A 82 -1.45 4.73 2.57
C VAL A 82 -1.46 4.86 4.09
N GLY A 83 -0.36 4.49 4.74
CA GLY A 83 -0.11 4.82 6.15
C GLY A 83 0.47 6.23 6.31
N ILE A 84 1.19 6.72 5.30
CA ILE A 84 1.84 8.03 5.29
C ILE A 84 1.86 8.56 3.85
N PRO A 85 1.63 9.86 3.62
CA PRO A 85 1.50 10.39 2.26
C PRO A 85 2.83 10.51 1.48
N GLY A 86 3.98 10.17 2.07
CA GLY A 86 5.30 10.66 1.66
C GLY A 86 5.72 10.51 0.18
N MET A 87 5.14 9.59 -0.58
CA MET A 87 5.42 9.39 -2.02
C MET A 87 4.14 9.32 -2.87
N LEU A 88 3.01 9.76 -2.31
CA LEU A 88 1.69 9.53 -2.88
C LEU A 88 1.54 10.23 -4.24
N GLU A 89 2.10 11.42 -4.42
CA GLU A 89 2.11 12.17 -5.69
C GLU A 89 2.87 11.45 -6.82
N LYS A 90 3.70 10.46 -6.47
CA LYS A 90 4.41 9.61 -7.43
C LYS A 90 3.56 8.47 -7.94
N VAL A 91 2.39 8.18 -7.36
CA VAL A 91 1.60 6.99 -7.70
C VAL A 91 0.12 7.27 -7.99
N VAL A 92 -0.44 8.39 -7.50
CA VAL A 92 -1.84 8.79 -7.77
C VAL A 92 -2.07 9.22 -9.22
N SER A 93 -3.33 9.12 -9.65
CA SER A 93 -3.86 9.72 -10.88
C SER A 93 -4.92 10.78 -10.56
N ASP A 94 -5.33 11.58 -11.54
CA ASP A 94 -6.30 12.68 -11.36
C ASP A 94 -7.65 12.25 -10.76
N ASN A 95 -8.03 10.98 -10.95
CA ASN A 95 -9.31 10.43 -10.49
C ASN A 95 -9.16 9.52 -9.26
N THR A 96 -7.95 9.38 -8.72
CA THR A 96 -7.69 8.51 -7.57
C THR A 96 -8.21 9.14 -6.29
N VAL A 97 -8.97 8.37 -5.51
CA VAL A 97 -9.29 8.70 -4.12
C VAL A 97 -8.13 8.24 -3.23
N ALA A 98 -7.40 9.18 -2.65
CA ALA A 98 -6.36 8.87 -1.67
C ALA A 98 -6.95 8.78 -0.26
N VAL A 99 -6.67 7.67 0.42
CA VAL A 99 -7.10 7.42 1.80
C VAL A 99 -5.87 7.19 2.66
N MET A 100 -5.72 7.99 3.71
CA MET A 100 -4.69 7.76 4.71
C MET A 100 -5.28 7.01 5.90
N VAL A 101 -4.82 5.79 6.12
CA VAL A 101 -5.15 5.00 7.32
C VAL A 101 -4.06 5.30 8.33
N TYR A 102 -4.34 6.32 9.14
CA TYR A 102 -3.41 6.76 10.17
C TYR A 102 -3.35 5.74 11.31
N HIS A 103 -2.14 5.35 11.69
CA HIS A 103 -1.83 4.67 12.93
C HIS A 103 -2.08 5.70 14.01
N GLY A 104 -3.19 5.54 14.75
CA GLY A 104 -3.38 6.24 16.01
C GLY A 104 -2.08 6.14 16.79
N ILE A 105 -1.57 7.28 17.22
CA ILE A 105 -0.33 7.36 17.99
C ILE A 105 -0.59 6.55 19.28
N GLY A 106 -0.15 5.29 19.34
CA GLY A 106 0.04 4.62 20.62
C GLY A 106 0.99 5.49 21.46
N LEU A 107 0.79 5.55 22.78
CA LEU A 107 1.49 6.44 23.73
C LEU A 107 2.90 6.78 23.26
N LYS A 108 3.07 7.95 22.64
CA LYS A 108 4.40 8.55 22.51
C LYS A 108 4.77 8.94 23.92
N GLU A 109 5.85 8.37 24.44
CA GLU A 109 6.59 9.04 25.51
C GLU A 109 6.79 10.47 25.04
N SER A 110 6.17 11.39 25.77
CA SER A 110 6.40 12.80 25.52
C SER A 110 7.88 13.03 25.75
N TYR A 111 8.56 13.67 24.80
CA TYR A 111 9.89 14.22 25.03
C TYR A 111 9.77 15.34 26.06
N TYR A 112 9.60 14.96 27.34
CA TYR A 112 9.75 15.81 28.51
C TYR A 112 10.97 15.33 29.28
#